data_AF-A0AAN0NES0-F1
#
_entry.id   AF-A0AAN0NES0-F1
#
_cell.length_a   1.000
_cell.length_b   1.000
_cell.length_c   1.000
_cell.angle_alpha   90.00
_cell.angle_beta   90.00
_cell.angle_gamma   90.00
#
_symmetry.space_group_name_H-M   'P 1'
#
loop_
_entity.id
_entity.type
_entity.pdbx_description
1 polymer ?
#
loop_
_entity_poly.entity_id
_entity_poly.type
_entity_poly.pdbx_seq_one_letter_code
_entity_poly.pdbx_strand_id
1 'polypeptide(L)'
;MDLRKKIDDIFADYQRDLGRLVSIPSVLEEGGDAPFGANIQRALEEVLKISEELGFRTFIDPNGYYGYAEIGDGPEMFGVLGHMDVVPRVM
;
A
#
# COMPACT_ATOMS: atom_id res chain seq x y z
N MET A 1 -11.00 7.03 25.52
CA MET A 1 -10.56 7.39 24.15
C MET A 1 -11.72 7.11 23.21
N ASP A 2 -12.28 8.11 22.55
CA ASP A 2 -13.35 7.88 21.57
C ASP A 2 -12.72 7.56 20.22
N LEU A 3 -12.77 6.29 19.82
CA LEU A 3 -12.19 5.81 18.58
C LEU A 3 -12.88 6.43 17.36
N ARG A 4 -14.19 6.69 17.44
CA ARG A 4 -14.94 7.29 16.33
C ARG A 4 -14.44 8.69 16.01
N LYS A 5 -14.28 9.52 17.04
CA LYS A 5 -13.72 10.87 16.88
C LYS A 5 -12.35 10.85 16.21
N LYS A 6 -11.46 9.93 16.61
CA LYS A 6 -10.14 9.80 15.97
C LYS A 6 -10.23 9.43 14.49
N ILE A 7 -11.16 8.55 14.12
CA ILE A 7 -11.40 8.17 12.72
C ILE A 7 -11.87 9.39 11.93
N ASP A 8 -12.81 10.17 12.49
CA ASP A 8 -13.32 11.38 11.85
C ASP A 8 -12.21 12.42 11.65
N ASP A 9 -11.34 12.60 12.65
CA ASP A 9 -10.21 13.54 12.61
C ASP A 9 -9.19 13.20 11.49
N ILE A 10 -9.02 11.92 11.13
CA ILE A 10 -8.05 11.49 10.09
C ILE A 10 -8.71 11.21 8.73
N PHE A 11 -10.03 11.26 8.63
CA PHE A 11 -10.77 10.78 7.45
C PHE A 11 -10.42 11.56 6.18
N ALA A 12 -10.09 12.84 6.29
CA ALA A 12 -9.68 13.66 5.16
C ALA A 12 -8.31 13.21 4.59
N ASP A 13 -7.35 12.93 5.47
CA ASP A 13 -6.03 12.43 5.07
C ASP A 13 -6.14 11.03 4.47
N TYR A 14 -6.92 10.14 5.11
CA TYR A 14 -7.21 8.81 4.58
C TYR A 14 -7.79 8.87 3.16
N GLN A 15 -8.77 9.73 2.90
CA GLN A 15 -9.36 9.87 1.56
C GLN A 15 -8.36 10.38 0.53
N ARG A 16 -7.50 11.34 0.90
CA ARG A 16 -6.43 11.84 0.02
C ARG A 16 -5.48 10.71 -0.36
N ASP A 17 -5.02 9.94 0.62
CA ASP A 17 -4.01 8.91 0.41
C ASP A 17 -4.59 7.68 -0.28
N LEU A 18 -5.84 7.32 0.03
CA LEU A 18 -6.61 6.36 -0.76
C LEU A 18 -6.74 6.82 -2.21
N GLY A 19 -7.05 8.10 -2.44
CA GLY A 19 -7.16 8.69 -3.78
C GLY A 19 -5.89 8.55 -4.61
N ARG A 20 -4.72 8.77 -3.99
CA ARG A 20 -3.40 8.53 -4.62
C ARG A 20 -3.27 7.07 -5.04
N LEU A 21 -3.58 6.13 -4.16
CA LEU A 21 -3.44 4.70 -4.43
C LEU A 21 -4.41 4.21 -5.51
N VAL A 22 -5.71 4.53 -5.42
CA VAL A 22 -6.73 4.06 -6.38
C VAL A 22 -6.63 4.73 -7.75
N SER A 23 -5.84 5.80 -7.88
CA SER A 23 -5.55 6.42 -9.18
C SER A 23 -4.62 5.56 -10.06
N ILE A 24 -3.96 4.56 -9.48
CA ILE A 24 -3.06 3.64 -10.17
C ILE A 24 -3.87 2.43 -10.65
N PRO A 25 -3.95 2.18 -11.97
CA PRO A 25 -4.66 1.02 -12.51
C PRO A 25 -3.79 -0.23 -12.39
N SER A 26 -3.62 -0.75 -11.16
CA SER A 26 -2.77 -1.90 -10.81
C SER A 26 -3.33 -3.24 -11.29
N VAL A 27 -3.68 -3.32 -12.57
CA VAL A 27 -4.07 -4.56 -13.25
C VAL A 27 -2.80 -5.33 -13.62
N LEU A 28 -2.88 -6.65 -13.58
CA LEU A 28 -1.80 -7.54 -14.00
C LEU A 28 -1.38 -7.24 -15.46
N GLU A 29 -0.11 -6.94 -15.66
CA GLU A 29 0.51 -6.76 -16.98
C GLU A 29 1.74 -7.67 -17.08
N GLU A 30 1.77 -8.56 -18.07
CA GLU A 30 2.90 -9.46 -18.27
C GLU A 30 4.07 -8.75 -18.98
N GLY A 31 5.29 -9.03 -18.51
CA GLY A 31 6.53 -8.55 -19.12
C GLY A 31 7.11 -7.28 -18.48
N GLY A 32 8.35 -6.96 -18.86
CA GLY A 32 9.14 -5.89 -18.25
C GLY A 32 9.98 -6.36 -17.06
N ASP A 33 10.53 -5.39 -16.32
CA ASP A 33 11.43 -5.65 -15.19
C ASP A 33 10.68 -6.01 -13.89
N ALA A 34 9.40 -5.64 -13.78
CA ALA A 34 8.56 -5.92 -12.63
C ALA A 34 7.77 -7.24 -12.83
N PRO A 35 7.68 -8.12 -11.81
CA PRO A 35 7.13 -9.46 -11.97
C PRO A 35 5.64 -9.51 -12.29
N PHE A 36 4.89 -8.48 -11.93
CA PHE A 36 3.43 -8.38 -12.13
C PHE A 36 3.02 -7.15 -12.96
N GLY A 37 3.99 -6.49 -13.59
CA GLY A 37 3.77 -5.30 -14.38
C GLY A 37 4.00 -3.99 -13.62
N ALA A 38 4.24 -2.94 -14.39
CA ALA A 38 4.71 -1.66 -13.88
C ALA A 38 3.68 -0.97 -12.97
N ASN A 39 2.37 -1.12 -13.23
CA ASN A 39 1.35 -0.47 -12.42
C ASN A 39 1.15 -1.14 -11.05
N ILE A 40 1.33 -2.46 -10.94
CA ILE A 40 1.33 -3.14 -9.63
C ILE A 40 2.56 -2.70 -8.82
N GLN A 41 3.73 -2.63 -9.46
CA GLN A 41 4.94 -2.12 -8.82
C GLN A 41 4.75 -0.68 -8.31
N ARG A 42 4.16 0.20 -9.12
CA ARG A 42 3.86 1.59 -8.73
C ARG A 42 2.87 1.68 -7.57
N ALA A 43 1.85 0.82 -7.53
CA ALA A 43 0.90 0.78 -6.41
C ALA A 43 1.58 0.33 -5.11
N LEU A 44 2.47 -0.67 -5.20
CA LEU A 44 3.29 -1.12 -4.07
C LEU A 44 4.21 0.00 -3.56
N GLU A 45 4.90 0.72 -4.45
CA GLU A 45 5.75 1.85 -4.08
C GLU A 45 4.95 2.99 -3.45
N GLU A 46 3.76 3.31 -3.98
CA GLU A 46 2.92 4.40 -3.47
C GLU A 46 2.38 4.09 -2.07
N VAL A 47 1.94 2.85 -1.80
CA VAL A 47 1.48 2.47 -0.45
C VAL A 47 2.62 2.48 0.58
N LEU A 48 3.84 2.07 0.17
CA LEU A 48 5.00 2.13 1.04
C LEU A 48 5.39 3.59 1.31
N LYS A 49 5.37 4.46 0.29
CA LYS A 49 5.60 5.90 0.48
C LYS A 49 4.59 6.54 1.43
N ILE A 50 3.29 6.26 1.27
CA ILE A 50 2.26 6.71 2.22
C ILE A 50 2.58 6.20 3.63
N SER A 51 3.03 4.95 3.75
CA SER A 51 3.40 4.37 5.06
C SER A 51 4.62 5.07 5.69
N GLU A 52 5.64 5.41 4.91
CA GLU A 52 6.77 6.23 5.36
C GLU A 52 6.32 7.62 5.84
N GLU A 53 5.43 8.27 5.10
CA GLU A 53 4.84 9.57 5.47
C GLU A 53 4.06 9.49 6.79
N LEU A 54 3.47 8.32 7.10
CA LEU A 54 2.80 8.02 8.36
C LEU A 54 3.76 7.62 9.50
N GLY A 55 5.06 7.50 9.22
CA GLY A 55 6.10 7.18 10.20
C GLY A 55 6.40 5.69 10.39
N PHE A 56 5.97 4.83 9.46
CA PHE A 56 6.34 3.41 9.46
C PHE A 56 7.75 3.23 8.89
N ARG A 57 8.44 2.16 9.31
CA ARG A 57 9.63 1.68 8.59
C ARG A 57 9.16 0.79 7.45
N THR A 58 9.72 0.98 6.27
CA THR A 58 9.31 0.28 5.06
C THR A 58 10.43 -0.56 4.49
N PHE A 59 10.03 -1.59 3.76
CA PHE A 59 10.91 -2.42 2.96
C PHE A 59 10.19 -2.77 1.66
N ILE A 60 10.95 -2.77 0.57
CA ILE A 60 10.50 -3.29 -0.72
C ILE A 60 11.48 -4.37 -1.17
N ASP A 61 10.94 -5.50 -1.62
CA ASP A 61 11.73 -6.55 -2.23
C ASP A 61 12.39 -6.01 -3.51
N PRO A 62 13.72 -6.14 -3.68
CA PRO A 62 14.41 -5.66 -4.88
C PRO A 62 13.93 -6.28 -6.19
N ASN A 63 13.28 -7.45 -6.14
CA ASN A 63 12.69 -8.10 -7.30
C ASN A 63 11.20 -7.74 -7.49
N GLY A 64 10.63 -6.86 -6.65
CA GLY A 64 9.27 -6.34 -6.80
C GLY A 64 8.15 -7.30 -6.38
N TYR A 65 8.44 -8.37 -5.64
CA TYR A 65 7.40 -9.35 -5.27
C TYR A 65 6.51 -8.91 -4.12
N TYR A 66 7.08 -8.19 -3.15
CA TYR A 66 6.37 -7.76 -1.96
C TYR A 66 7.01 -6.52 -1.36
N GLY A 67 6.29 -5.90 -0.45
CA GLY A 67 6.81 -4.89 0.45
C GLY A 67 6.05 -4.94 1.76
N TYR A 68 6.62 -4.35 2.79
CA TYR A 68 5.95 -4.23 4.08
C TYR A 68 6.23 -2.89 4.72
N ALA A 69 5.30 -2.46 5.57
CA ALA A 69 5.43 -1.34 6.47
C ALA A 69 5.26 -1.85 7.89
N GLU A 70 6.21 -1.53 8.78
CA GLU A 70 6.23 -2.00 10.17
C GLU A 70 6.28 -0.83 11.15
N ILE A 71 5.62 -1.02 12.29
CA ILE A 71 5.62 -0.12 13.43
C ILE A 71 5.66 -0.93 14.73
N GLY A 72 6.34 -0.38 15.74
CA GLY A 72 6.51 -1.02 17.04
C GLY A 72 7.80 -1.84 17.16
N ASP A 73 7.95 -2.44 18.32
CA ASP A 73 9.10 -3.23 18.75
C ASP A 73 8.63 -4.34 19.69
N GLY A 74 9.22 -5.53 19.56
CA GLY A 74 8.84 -6.68 20.38
C GLY A 74 9.36 -8.01 19.85
N PRO A 75 9.33 -9.08 20.67
CA PRO A 75 9.74 -10.42 20.26
C PRO A 75 8.71 -11.13 19.35
N GLU A 76 7.45 -10.67 19.37
CA GLU A 76 6.35 -11.23 18.57
C GLU A 76 5.91 -10.22 17.52
N MET A 77 5.49 -10.73 16.36
CA MET A 77 5.01 -9.91 15.23
C MET A 77 3.56 -10.26 14.90
N PHE A 78 2.72 -9.22 14.77
CA PHE A 78 1.37 -9.35 14.24
C PHE A 78 1.35 -8.80 12.80
N GLY A 79 1.09 -9.66 11.83
CA GLY A 79 1.07 -9.31 10.42
C GLY A 79 -0.34 -9.11 9.87
N VAL A 80 -0.52 -8.08 9.05
CA VAL A 80 -1.71 -7.88 8.22
C VAL A 80 -1.28 -8.00 6.76
N LEU A 81 -1.84 -8.98 6.04
CA LEU A 81 -1.53 -9.23 4.64
C LEU A 81 -2.65 -8.66 3.75
N GLY A 82 -2.25 -7.89 2.74
CA GLY A 82 -3.12 -7.34 1.71
C GLY A 82 -2.53 -7.55 0.32
N HIS A 83 -3.26 -7.13 -0.70
CA HIS A 83 -2.84 -7.22 -2.11
C HIS A 83 -3.02 -5.86 -2.79
N MET A 84 -2.17 -5.55 -3.76
CA MET A 84 -2.15 -4.26 -4.46
C MET A 84 -2.74 -4.32 -5.87
N ASP A 85 -2.98 -5.52 -6.39
CA ASP A 85 -3.56 -5.74 -7.70
C ASP A 85 -5.09 -5.56 -7.70
N VAL A 86 -5.61 -5.16 -8.85
CA VAL A 86 -7.04 -5.07 -9.12
C VAL A 86 -7.41 -5.85 -10.37
N VAL A 87 -8.68 -6.22 -10.47
CA VAL A 87 -9.22 -6.87 -11.67
C VAL A 87 -9.49 -5.85 -12.79
N PRO A 88 -9.43 -6.27 -14.06
CA PRO A 88 -9.82 -5.42 -15.18
C PRO A 88 -11.26 -4.91 -15.04
N ARG A 89 -11.49 -3.66 -15.44
CA ARG A 89 -12.85 -3.10 -15.54
C ARG A 89 -13.63 -3.77 -16.66
N VAL A 90 -14.88 -4.14 -16.38
CA VAL A 90 -15.84 -4.55 -17.41
C VAL A 90 -16.39 -3.26 -18.05
N MET A 91 -16.29 -3.17 -19.38
CA MET A 91 -16.98 -2.16 -20.18
C MET A 91 -18.34 -2.70 -20.64
#